data_AF-A0A9P3ULR9-F1
#
_entry.id   AF-A0A9P3ULR9-F1
#
_cell.length_a   1.000
_cell.length_b   1.000
_cell.length_c   1.000
_cell.angle_alpha   90.00
_cell.angle_beta   90.00
_cell.angle_gamma   90.00
#
_symmetry.space_group_name_H-M   'P 1'
#
loop_
_entity.id
_entity.type
_entity.pdbx_description
1 polymer ?
#
loop_
_entity_poly.entity_id
_entity_poly.type
_entity_poly.pdbx_seq_one_letter_code
_entity_poly.pdbx_strand_id
1 'polypeptide(L)'
;MRPKHAFCGTKHWEEDEGTARPFTPWVELEYAHMRIDRVCLLDPKARGGLSPEDGDGRFDMFLFGGILGDDPPRDRTAELRVMGFPTRHLGPVQMTTDTALGVTKLVIKDKKPISEIPYAN
;
A
#
# COMPACT_ATOMS: atom_id res chain seq x y z
N MET A 1 -5.96 8.58 26.95
CA MET A 1 -5.62 9.22 25.67
C MET A 1 -4.37 8.54 25.12
N ARG A 2 -4.42 7.89 23.95
CA ARG A 2 -3.23 7.33 23.29
C ARG A 2 -2.78 8.31 22.19
N PRO A 3 -1.48 8.58 22.01
CA PRO A 3 -1.02 9.45 20.94
C PRO A 3 -1.12 8.71 19.59
N LYS A 4 -1.50 9.46 18.56
CA LYS A 4 -1.55 8.99 17.17
C LYS A 4 -0.18 9.25 16.56
N HIS A 5 0.66 8.23 16.42
CA HIS A 5 1.90 8.34 15.66
C HIS A 5 1.65 7.86 14.23
N ALA A 6 1.57 8.83 13.30
CA ALA A 6 1.82 8.56 11.89
C ALA A 6 3.34 8.47 11.72
N PHE A 7 3.85 7.30 11.32
CA PHE A 7 5.26 7.12 11.02
C PHE A 7 5.44 7.20 9.50
N CYS A 8 5.98 8.31 9.01
CA CYS A 8 6.53 8.43 7.66
C CYS A 8 8.04 8.23 7.79
N GLY A 9 8.51 7.01 7.54
CA GLY A 9 9.94 6.71 7.55
C GLY A 9 10.53 6.90 6.16
N THR A 10 11.15 8.05 5.90
CA THR A 10 12.13 8.16 4.81
C THR A 10 13.38 7.39 5.24
N LYS A 11 13.55 6.15 4.77
CA LYS A 11 14.86 5.51 4.80
C LYS A 11 15.52 5.70 3.45
N HIS A 12 16.65 6.40 3.50
CA HIS A 12 17.70 6.37 2.51
C HIS A 12 17.98 4.90 2.13
N TRP A 13 17.83 4.57 0.85
CA TRP A 13 18.15 3.26 0.31
C TRP A 13 19.65 3.22 0.04
N GLU A 14 20.39 2.61 0.96
CA GLU A 14 21.73 2.11 0.66
C GLU A 14 21.54 0.64 0.28
N GLU A 15 22.02 0.26 -0.90
CA GLU A 15 21.94 -1.12 -1.43
C GLU A 15 22.83 -2.03 -0.58
N ASP A 16 22.26 -2.58 0.50
CA ASP A 16 22.87 -3.66 1.25
C ASP A 16 22.66 -4.98 0.47
N GLU A 17 23.57 -5.24 -0.48
CA GLU A 17 23.80 -6.53 -1.10
C GLU A 17 24.01 -7.61 -0.01
N GLY A 18 23.14 -8.62 0.02
CA GLY A 18 23.55 -9.96 0.44
C GLY A 18 23.51 -10.35 1.93
N THR A 19 22.85 -9.60 2.83
CA THR A 19 22.53 -10.14 4.16
C THR A 19 21.07 -9.91 4.53
N ALA A 20 20.28 -10.99 4.51
CA ALA A 20 18.99 -11.04 5.18
C ALA A 20 19.23 -10.90 6.69
N ARG A 21 19.33 -9.66 7.17
CA ARG A 21 19.30 -9.39 8.60
C ARG A 21 17.92 -9.87 9.07
N PRO A 22 17.84 -10.83 10.02
CA PRO A 22 16.56 -11.21 10.57
C PRO A 22 15.93 -9.93 11.14
N PHE A 23 14.68 -9.68 10.76
CA PHE A 23 13.90 -8.59 11.34
C PHE A 23 14.04 -8.68 12.87
N THR A 24 14.24 -7.55 13.54
CA THR A 24 14.43 -7.56 15.00
C THR A 24 13.24 -8.25 15.67
N PRO A 25 13.41 -8.94 16.81
CA PRO A 25 12.32 -9.72 17.44
C PRO A 25 11.03 -8.92 17.69
N TRP A 26 11.15 -7.61 17.90
CA TRP A 26 10.01 -6.70 18.06
C TRP A 26 9.22 -6.48 16.77
N VAL A 27 9.90 -6.44 15.63
CA VAL A 27 9.24 -6.35 14.32
C VAL A 27 8.42 -7.61 14.07
N GLU A 28 8.94 -8.79 14.39
CA GLU A 28 8.21 -10.06 14.28
C GLU A 28 6.95 -10.09 15.15
N LEU A 29 7.02 -9.57 16.38
CA LEU A 29 5.87 -9.44 17.28
C LEU A 29 4.80 -8.44 16.77
N GLU A 30 5.21 -7.37 16.08
CA GLU A 30 4.26 -6.45 15.43
C GLU A 30 3.56 -7.13 14.25
N TYR A 31 4.30 -7.86 13.41
CA TYR A 31 3.74 -8.63 12.29
C TYR A 31 2.83 -9.77 12.73
N ALA A 32 3.09 -10.42 13.86
CA ALA A 32 2.28 -11.52 14.38
C ALA A 32 0.82 -11.13 14.67
N HIS A 33 0.56 -9.83 14.93
CA HIS A 33 -0.79 -9.30 15.15
C HIS A 33 -1.43 -8.75 13.87
N MET A 34 -0.71 -8.72 12.75
CA MET A 34 -1.24 -8.22 11.48
C MET A 34 -2.15 -9.25 10.84
N ARG A 35 -3.44 -8.99 10.97
CA ARG A 35 -4.48 -9.72 10.28
C ARG A 35 -4.43 -9.44 8.78
N ILE A 36 -4.11 -10.44 7.97
CA ILE A 36 -4.06 -10.35 6.49
C ILE A 36 -5.36 -9.75 5.92
N ASP A 37 -6.52 -10.11 6.50
CA ASP A 37 -7.82 -9.58 6.09
C ASP A 37 -8.03 -8.09 6.37
N ARG A 38 -7.14 -7.46 7.16
CA ARG A 38 -7.13 -6.02 7.49
C ARG A 38 -6.03 -5.24 6.77
N VAL A 39 -5.27 -5.89 5.90
CA VAL A 39 -4.23 -5.27 5.08
C VAL A 39 -4.68 -5.23 3.62
N CYS A 40 -4.91 -4.03 3.08
CA CYS A 40 -5.31 -3.87 1.68
C CYS A 40 -4.09 -3.79 0.76
N LEU A 41 -3.96 -4.74 -0.16
CA LEU A 41 -2.96 -4.67 -1.23
C LEU A 41 -3.49 -3.78 -2.36
N LEU A 42 -2.74 -2.71 -2.65
CA LEU A 42 -3.02 -1.83 -3.77
C LEU A 42 -2.41 -2.42 -5.04
N ASP A 43 -3.29 -2.84 -5.95
CA ASP A 43 -2.97 -3.65 -7.11
C ASP A 43 -3.74 -3.12 -8.35
N PRO A 44 -3.04 -2.72 -9.44
CA PRO A 44 -3.68 -2.31 -10.69
C PRO A 44 -4.63 -3.35 -11.30
N LYS A 45 -4.43 -4.64 -11.00
CA LYS A 45 -5.26 -5.76 -11.49
C LYS A 45 -6.46 -6.09 -10.58
N ALA A 46 -6.64 -5.37 -9.46
CA ALA A 46 -7.77 -5.61 -8.59
C ALA A 46 -9.10 -5.29 -9.28
N ARG A 47 -10.16 -6.06 -8.98
CA ARG A 47 -11.49 -5.87 -9.59
C ARG A 47 -12.23 -4.62 -9.10
N GLY A 48 -11.95 -4.17 -7.88
CA GLY A 48 -12.66 -3.07 -7.23
C GLY A 48 -11.73 -1.90 -6.90
N GLY A 49 -12.21 -0.68 -7.16
CA GLY A 49 -11.48 0.54 -6.86
C GLY A 49 -11.46 0.83 -5.38
N LEU A 50 -10.39 1.47 -4.91
CA LEU A 50 -10.34 1.98 -3.54
C LEU A 50 -11.50 2.94 -3.31
N SER A 51 -12.22 2.74 -2.20
CA SER A 51 -13.42 3.50 -1.86
C SER A 51 -13.26 4.19 -0.50
N PRO A 52 -13.92 5.33 -0.25
CA PRO A 52 -13.88 6.00 1.06
C PRO A 52 -14.23 5.07 2.24
N GLU A 53 -15.16 4.14 2.03
CA GLU A 53 -15.65 3.19 3.03
C GLU A 53 -14.58 2.17 3.45
N ASP A 54 -13.60 1.90 2.58
CA ASP A 54 -12.46 1.05 2.91
C ASP A 54 -11.61 1.66 4.07
N GLY A 55 -11.78 2.97 4.34
CA GLY A 55 -11.18 3.69 5.46
C GLY A 55 -11.92 3.60 6.79
N ASP A 56 -13.15 3.07 6.81
CA ASP A 56 -14.03 3.07 8.00
C ASP A 56 -13.84 1.82 8.86
N GLY A 57 -12.58 1.51 9.15
CA GLY A 57 -12.18 0.37 9.98
C GLY A 57 -12.12 -0.97 9.26
N ARG A 58 -12.33 -1.00 7.93
CA ARG A 58 -12.16 -2.20 7.11
C ARG A 58 -10.68 -2.60 7.01
N PHE A 59 -9.81 -1.64 6.79
CA PHE A 59 -8.37 -1.86 6.70
C PHE A 59 -7.61 -0.99 7.70
N ASP A 60 -6.57 -1.56 8.30
CA ASP A 60 -5.64 -0.83 9.16
C ASP A 60 -4.42 -0.36 8.39
N MET A 61 -4.07 -1.06 7.31
CA MET A 61 -2.86 -0.82 6.55
C MET A 61 -3.11 -0.99 5.05
N PHE A 62 -2.37 -0.19 4.26
CA PHE A 62 -2.34 -0.27 2.81
C PHE A 62 -0.94 -0.69 2.37
N LEU A 63 -0.85 -1.80 1.65
CA LEU A 63 0.38 -2.34 1.11
C LEU A 63 0.50 -1.92 -0.35
N PHE A 64 1.56 -1.18 -0.68
CA PHE A 64 1.85 -0.73 -2.04
C PHE A 64 2.79 -1.76 -2.69
N GLY A 65 2.22 -2.69 -3.44
CA GLY A 65 3.00 -3.79 -4.02
C GLY A 65 3.76 -3.35 -5.27
N GLY A 66 5.10 -3.29 -5.20
CA GLY A 66 5.99 -3.25 -6.37
C GLY A 66 5.64 -2.24 -7.48
N ILE A 67 5.03 -1.10 -7.13
CA ILE A 67 4.40 -0.16 -8.08
C ILE A 67 5.44 0.61 -8.89
N LEU A 68 6.63 0.81 -8.32
CA LEU A 68 7.80 1.30 -9.06
C LEU A 68 8.45 0.06 -9.64
N GLY A 69 8.58 -0.08 -10.96
CA GLY A 69 9.23 -1.25 -11.53
C GLY A 69 9.15 -1.34 -13.04
N ASP A 70 10.11 -0.66 -13.67
CA ASP A 70 10.50 -0.77 -15.08
C ASP A 70 9.46 -0.31 -16.12
N ASP A 71 9.95 0.25 -17.23
CA ASP A 71 9.21 0.38 -18.47
C ASP A 71 9.76 -0.66 -19.46
N PRO A 72 9.03 -1.74 -19.77
CA PRO A 72 7.63 -2.02 -19.41
C PRO A 72 7.44 -2.54 -17.96
N PRO A 73 6.25 -2.34 -17.37
CA PRO A 73 5.96 -2.74 -16.00
C PRO A 73 6.21 -4.22 -15.74
N ARG A 74 7.09 -4.53 -14.80
CA ARG A 74 7.25 -5.91 -14.31
C ARG A 74 6.22 -6.16 -13.22
N ASP A 75 5.42 -7.22 -13.36
CA ASP A 75 4.34 -7.57 -12.42
C ASP A 75 4.89 -8.18 -11.11
N ARG A 76 5.69 -7.41 -10.37
CA ARG A 76 6.29 -7.81 -9.09
C ARG A 76 5.25 -8.03 -8.00
N THR A 77 4.05 -7.47 -8.17
CA THR A 77 2.90 -7.67 -7.28
C THR A 77 2.34 -9.10 -7.36
N ALA A 78 2.70 -9.91 -8.37
CA ALA A 78 2.20 -11.28 -8.53
C ALA A 78 2.51 -12.19 -7.33
N GLU A 79 3.68 -12.04 -6.72
CA GLU A 79 4.07 -12.78 -5.52
C GLU A 79 3.20 -12.44 -4.31
N LEU A 80 2.71 -11.19 -4.22
CA LEU A 80 1.85 -10.76 -3.11
C LEU A 80 0.41 -11.28 -3.27
N ARG A 81 -0.04 -11.54 -4.51
CA ARG A 81 -1.40 -12.02 -4.78
C ARG A 81 -1.66 -13.42 -4.22
N VAL A 82 -0.62 -14.26 -4.09
CA VAL A 82 -0.77 -15.61 -3.53
C VAL A 82 -0.98 -15.59 -2.01
N MET A 83 -0.70 -14.47 -1.33
CA MET A 83 -0.82 -14.36 0.13
C MET A 83 -2.24 -14.05 0.62
N GLY A 84 -3.21 -13.85 -0.27
CA GLY A 84 -4.62 -13.73 0.10
C GLY A 84 -5.02 -12.37 0.68
N PHE A 85 -4.23 -11.31 0.47
CA PHE A 85 -4.62 -9.95 0.84
C PHE A 85 -5.88 -9.51 0.08
N PRO A 86 -6.83 -8.85 0.74
CA PRO A 86 -7.85 -8.06 0.05
C PRO A 86 -7.20 -7.05 -0.90
N THR A 87 -7.70 -6.94 -2.13
CA THR A 87 -7.10 -6.07 -3.15
C THR A 87 -8.01 -4.90 -3.55
N ARG A 88 -7.39 -3.75 -3.86
CA ARG A 88 -8.03 -2.56 -4.45
C ARG A 88 -7.14 -1.92 -5.50
N HIS A 89 -7.73 -1.34 -6.55
CA HIS A 89 -6.97 -0.58 -7.55
C HIS A 89 -7.10 0.94 -7.30
N LEU A 90 -6.10 1.71 -7.72
CA LEU A 90 -6.04 3.17 -7.60
C LEU A 90 -6.50 3.90 -8.88
N GLY A 91 -7.44 3.30 -9.60
CA GLY A 91 -7.84 3.75 -10.94
C GLY A 91 -7.05 3.04 -12.06
N PRO A 92 -7.23 3.46 -13.31
CA PRO A 92 -6.69 2.78 -14.49
C PRO A 92 -5.26 3.19 -14.86
N VAL A 93 -4.76 4.29 -14.29
CA VAL A 93 -3.45 4.87 -14.64
C VAL A 93 -2.39 4.39 -13.66
N GLN A 94 -1.26 3.92 -14.20
CA GLN A 94 -0.08 3.64 -13.39
C GLN A 94 0.49 4.95 -12.83
N MET A 95 0.83 4.95 -11.55
CA MET A 95 1.35 6.13 -10.87
C MET A 95 2.56 5.77 -10.01
N THR A 96 3.40 6.76 -9.69
CA THR A 96 4.52 6.57 -8.76
C THR A 96 4.01 6.27 -7.35
N THR A 97 4.85 5.70 -6.48
CA THR A 97 4.47 5.44 -5.09
C THR A 97 4.02 6.69 -4.35
N ASP A 98 4.67 7.84 -4.59
CA ASP A 98 4.29 9.11 -3.95
C ASP A 98 2.88 9.55 -4.35
N THR A 99 2.56 9.45 -5.65
CA THR A 99 1.22 9.73 -6.16
C THR A 99 0.22 8.72 -5.59
N ALA A 100 0.56 7.43 -5.56
CA ALA A 100 -0.30 6.38 -5.00
C ALA A 100 -0.64 6.63 -3.53
N LEU A 101 0.36 7.06 -2.74
CA LEU A 101 0.17 7.42 -1.34
C LEU A 101 -0.74 8.64 -1.20
N GLY A 102 -0.54 9.67 -2.05
CA GLY A 102 -1.39 10.85 -2.11
C GLY A 102 -2.84 10.52 -2.45
N VAL A 103 -3.08 9.73 -3.49
CA VAL A 103 -4.40 9.26 -3.90
C VAL A 103 -5.06 8.47 -2.78
N THR A 104 -4.33 7.54 -2.15
CA THR A 104 -4.85 6.74 -1.03
C THR A 104 -5.27 7.63 0.13
N LYS A 105 -4.48 8.66 0.46
CA LYS A 105 -4.84 9.65 1.49
C LYS A 105 -6.11 10.40 1.12
N LEU A 106 -6.23 10.90 -0.11
CA LEU A 106 -7.41 11.62 -0.57
C LEU A 106 -8.68 10.76 -0.47
N VAL A 107 -8.59 9.48 -0.85
CA VAL A 107 -9.74 8.57 -0.78
C VAL A 107 -10.10 8.22 0.66
N ILE A 108 -9.13 7.83 1.47
CA ILE A 108 -9.37 7.25 2.80
C ILE A 108 -9.57 8.31 3.87
N LYS A 109 -8.75 9.36 3.88
CA LYS A 109 -8.81 10.43 4.89
C LYS A 109 -9.75 11.55 4.48
N ASP A 110 -9.64 12.00 3.23
CA ASP A 110 -10.43 13.14 2.74
C ASP A 110 -11.77 12.70 2.13
N LYS A 111 -12.05 11.38 2.15
CA LYS A 111 -13.31 10.75 1.75
C LYS A 111 -13.74 11.10 0.32
N LYS A 112 -12.75 11.39 -0.54
CA LYS A 112 -12.99 11.74 -1.94
C LYS A 112 -13.01 10.49 -2.80
N PRO A 113 -14.09 10.21 -3.57
CA PRO A 113 -14.11 9.08 -4.48
C PRO A 113 -12.97 9.16 -5.49
N ILE A 114 -12.38 8.00 -5.82
CA ILE A 114 -11.22 7.94 -6.71
C ILE A 114 -11.51 8.51 -8.12
N SER A 115 -12.75 8.40 -8.57
CA SER A 115 -13.26 8.97 -9.82
C SER A 115 -13.22 10.50 -9.88
N GLU A 116 -13.15 11.18 -8.73
CA GLU A 116 -13.12 12.65 -8.65
C GLU A 116 -11.71 13.21 -8.52
N ILE A 117 -10.69 12.35 -8.42
CA ILE A 117 -9.30 12.79 -8.29
C ILE A 117 -8.79 13.16 -9.69
N PRO A 118 -8.41 14.43 -9.91
CA PRO A 118 -7.92 14.86 -11.21
C PRO A 118 -6.54 14.26 -11.47
N TYR A 119 -6.35 13.72 -12.67
CA TYR A 119 -5.05 13.27 -13.17
C TYR A 119 -4.50 14.35 -14.10
N ALA A 120 -3.25 14.75 -13.89
CA ALA A 120 -2.53 15.56 -14.86
C ALA A 120 -1.99 14.61 -15.94
N ASN A 121 -2.31 14.91 -17.20
CA ASN A 121 -1.77 14.22 -18.37
C ASN A 121 -0.37 14.74 -18.70
#